data_AF-A0A356DY03-F1
#
_entry.id   AF-A0A356DY03-F1
#
_cell.length_a   1.000
_cell.length_b   1.000
_cell.length_c   1.000
_cell.angle_alpha   90.00
_cell.angle_beta   90.00
_cell.angle_gamma   90.00
#
_symmetry.space_group_name_H-M   'P 1'
#
loop_
_entity.id
_entity.type
_entity.pdbx_description
1 polymer ?
#
loop_
_entity_poly.entity_id
_entity_poly.type
_entity_poly.pdbx_seq_one_letter_code
_entity_poly.pdbx_strand_id
1 'polypeptide(L)'
;MLPDLLGEVGNILITGDPIEVDGHIKLSGLAKNQLIALKQVCTENHRCLIVEADGSKRRPLKAPADWEPVIPDFSDLVIVVVGLAGLMKPLNEENVFRSQIFAQLTGLESGQAVDLKAILRYLKHPLGGLKGIPEKAKKYVLFNFARFDCPEFVDMKLIDEQLNGVFDHFFIEDISLPS
;
A
#
# COMPACT_ATOMS: atom_id res chain seq x y z
N MET A 1 2.11 -3.89 29.17
CA MET A 1 3.38 -3.16 29.28
C MET A 1 4.27 -3.69 28.16
N LEU A 2 4.63 -2.87 27.18
CA LEU A 2 5.61 -3.28 26.17
C LEU A 2 6.95 -3.48 26.91
N PRO A 3 7.68 -4.59 26.67
CA PRO A 3 9.01 -4.75 27.24
C PRO A 3 9.89 -3.54 26.89
N ASP A 4 10.95 -3.33 27.66
CA ASP A 4 11.96 -2.29 27.42
C ASP A 4 12.79 -2.66 26.16
N LEU A 5 12.10 -2.65 25.01
CA LEU A 5 12.56 -3.09 23.70
C LEU A 5 13.36 -1.98 22.98
N LEU A 6 13.38 -0.78 23.54
CA LEU A 6 13.83 0.44 22.86
C LEU A 6 15.30 0.79 23.12
N GLY A 7 16.18 -0.22 23.17
CA GLY A 7 17.63 -0.03 23.16
C GLY A 7 18.17 0.54 21.83
N GLU A 8 19.47 0.47 21.60
CA GLU A 8 20.17 0.87 20.35
C GLU A 8 19.85 -0.04 19.13
N VAL A 9 18.62 -0.53 19.01
CA VAL A 9 18.19 -1.32 17.86
C VAL A 9 17.72 -0.36 16.77
N GLY A 10 18.20 -0.55 15.54
CA GLY A 10 17.84 0.26 14.38
C GLY A 10 16.34 0.18 14.05
N ASN A 11 15.85 -1.01 13.69
CA ASN A 11 14.44 -1.27 13.37
C ASN A 11 13.91 -2.45 14.17
N ILE A 12 12.67 -2.36 14.65
CA ILE A 12 11.99 -3.43 15.40
C ILE A 12 10.72 -3.81 14.62
N LEU A 13 10.59 -5.09 14.27
CA LEU A 13 9.36 -5.64 13.70
C LEU A 13 8.47 -6.18 14.82
N ILE A 14 7.21 -5.76 14.85
CA ILE A 14 6.24 -6.21 15.85
C ILE A 14 5.05 -6.82 15.11
N THR A 15 4.72 -8.06 15.44
CA THR A 15 3.61 -8.80 14.85
C THR A 15 2.74 -9.40 15.95
N GLY A 16 1.51 -9.82 15.60
CA GLY A 16 0.69 -10.63 16.48
C GLY A 16 1.14 -12.10 16.51
N ASP A 17 0.32 -12.91 17.16
CA ASP A 17 0.56 -14.34 17.33
C ASP A 17 0.52 -15.09 15.98
N PRO A 18 1.27 -16.19 15.85
CA PRO A 18 1.14 -17.11 14.73
C PRO A 18 -0.27 -17.73 14.69
N ILE A 19 -0.88 -17.72 13.52
CA ILE A 19 -2.19 -18.31 13.23
C ILE A 19 -2.08 -19.25 12.03
N GLU A 20 -2.82 -20.36 12.06
CA GLU A 20 -2.89 -21.29 10.93
C GLU A 20 -4.02 -20.87 9.98
N VAL A 21 -3.67 -20.66 8.70
CA VAL A 21 -4.62 -20.29 7.64
C VAL A 21 -4.30 -21.11 6.40
N ASP A 22 -5.25 -21.92 5.95
CA ASP A 22 -5.11 -22.79 4.77
C ASP A 22 -3.88 -23.71 4.83
N GLY A 23 -3.53 -24.22 6.02
CA GLY A 23 -2.36 -25.08 6.23
C GLY A 23 -1.02 -24.35 6.27
N HIS A 24 -1.02 -23.01 6.31
CA HIS A 24 0.17 -22.18 6.43
C HIS A 24 0.15 -21.35 7.71
N ILE A 25 1.30 -21.24 8.38
CA ILE A 25 1.46 -20.31 9.51
C ILE A 25 1.58 -18.88 8.96
N LYS A 26 0.67 -18.01 9.38
CA LYS A 26 0.71 -16.56 9.16
C LYS A 26 0.86 -15.85 10.49
N LEU A 27 1.41 -14.65 10.49
CA LEU A 27 1.42 -13.79 11.66
C LEU A 27 0.16 -12.94 11.64
N SER A 28 -0.58 -12.91 12.76
CA SER A 28 -1.75 -12.06 12.89
C SER A 28 -1.36 -10.58 12.98
N GLY A 29 -2.31 -9.71 12.64
CA GLY A 29 -2.17 -8.27 12.86
C GLY A 29 -2.34 -7.90 14.32
N LEU A 30 -1.85 -6.72 14.70
CA LEU A 30 -2.04 -6.18 16.04
C LEU A 30 -3.47 -5.64 16.22
N ALA A 31 -4.02 -5.82 17.42
CA ALA A 31 -5.30 -5.23 17.79
C ALA A 31 -5.20 -3.70 17.95
N LYS A 32 -6.35 -3.00 17.83
CA LYS A 32 -6.42 -1.53 17.90
C LYS A 32 -5.78 -0.96 19.18
N ASN A 33 -6.01 -1.59 20.33
CA ASN A 33 -5.42 -1.18 21.61
C ASN A 33 -3.89 -1.37 21.64
N GLN A 34 -3.36 -2.43 21.01
CA GLN A 34 -1.91 -2.65 20.90
C GLN A 34 -1.26 -1.57 20.01
N LEU A 35 -1.90 -1.23 18.88
CA LEU A 35 -1.44 -0.14 18.00
C LEU A 35 -1.44 1.21 18.72
N ILE A 36 -2.46 1.51 19.53
CA ILE A 36 -2.51 2.73 20.35
C ILE A 36 -1.37 2.76 21.37
N ALA A 37 -1.11 1.64 22.06
CA ALA A 37 0.00 1.56 23.01
C ALA A 37 1.36 1.73 22.34
N LEU A 38 1.56 1.14 21.16
CA LEU A 38 2.77 1.33 20.36
C LEU A 38 2.94 2.78 19.92
N LYS A 39 1.86 3.42 19.45
CA LYS A 39 1.90 4.84 19.08
C LYS A 39 2.37 5.70 20.25
N GLN A 40 1.86 5.47 21.46
CA GLN A 40 2.26 6.20 22.65
C GLN A 40 3.75 6.01 22.94
N VAL A 41 4.21 4.76 23.00
CA VAL A 41 5.61 4.41 23.27
C VAL A 41 6.55 5.00 22.21
N CYS A 42 6.22 4.90 20.92
CA CYS A 42 6.99 5.50 19.84
C CYS A 42 7.05 7.03 19.96
N THR A 43 5.94 7.68 20.32
CA THR A 43 5.87 9.14 20.50
C THR A 43 6.76 9.60 21.66
N GLU A 44 6.65 8.95 22.82
CA GLU A 44 7.43 9.26 24.04
C GLU A 44 8.94 9.06 23.83
N ASN A 45 9.33 8.16 22.93
CA ASN A 45 10.72 7.84 22.63
C ASN A 45 11.23 8.45 21.31
N HIS A 46 10.47 9.36 20.70
CA HIS A 46 10.81 10.00 19.42
C HIS A 46 11.15 9.03 18.28
N ARG A 47 10.41 7.92 18.18
CA ARG A 47 10.57 6.88 17.15
C ARG A 47 9.43 6.93 16.14
N CYS A 48 9.75 6.63 14.88
CA CYS A 48 8.76 6.45 13.84
C CYS A 48 8.03 5.11 14.02
N LEU A 49 6.71 5.10 13.84
CA LEU A 49 5.90 3.90 13.76
C LEU A 49 5.44 3.70 12.32
N ILE A 50 5.88 2.62 11.69
CA ILE A 50 5.45 2.22 10.35
C ILE A 50 4.48 1.04 10.49
N VAL A 51 3.33 1.14 9.82
CA VAL A 51 2.30 0.10 9.83
C VAL A 51 2.06 -0.36 8.39
N GLU A 52 2.29 -1.66 8.13
CA GLU A 52 1.85 -2.31 6.89
C GLU A 52 0.35 -2.61 7.02
N ALA A 53 -0.48 -1.91 6.24
CA ALA A 53 -1.94 -2.00 6.37
C ALA A 53 -2.55 -3.23 5.68
N ASP A 54 -1.96 -3.66 4.56
CA ASP A 54 -2.31 -4.89 3.84
C ASP A 54 -1.22 -5.30 2.84
N GLY A 55 -1.25 -6.58 2.44
CA GLY A 55 -0.29 -7.17 1.50
C GLY A 55 -0.91 -7.54 0.14
N SER A 56 -0.11 -7.52 -0.92
CA SER A 56 -0.54 -7.85 -2.29
C SER A 56 -0.30 -9.29 -2.74
N LYS A 57 0.11 -10.18 -1.83
CA LYS A 57 0.66 -11.51 -2.19
C LYS A 57 1.79 -11.43 -3.24
N ARG A 58 2.64 -10.40 -3.12
CA ARG A 58 3.76 -10.09 -4.05
C ARG A 58 3.32 -9.72 -5.47
N ARG A 59 2.08 -9.31 -5.66
CA ARG A 59 1.60 -8.76 -6.94
C ARG A 59 1.96 -7.29 -7.05
N PRO A 60 2.33 -6.79 -8.25
CA PRO A 60 2.65 -5.36 -8.45
C PRO A 60 1.51 -4.43 -8.06
N LEU A 61 0.27 -4.84 -8.34
CA LEU A 61 -0.93 -4.07 -8.05
C LEU A 61 -1.89 -4.88 -7.18
N LYS A 62 -2.75 -4.16 -6.46
CA LYS A 62 -3.80 -4.73 -5.61
C LYS A 62 -5.01 -3.81 -5.59
N ALA A 63 -6.20 -4.39 -5.53
CA ALA A 63 -7.40 -3.71 -5.07
C ALA A 63 -7.78 -4.17 -3.64
N PRO A 64 -8.20 -3.25 -2.76
CA PRO A 64 -8.60 -3.60 -1.40
C PRO A 64 -9.93 -4.35 -1.39
N ALA A 65 -10.04 -5.39 -0.55
CA ALA A 65 -11.32 -6.01 -0.20
C ALA A 65 -12.12 -5.10 0.75
N ASP A 66 -13.36 -5.45 1.04
CA ASP A 66 -14.27 -4.62 1.86
C ASP A 66 -13.69 -4.22 3.22
N TRP A 67 -13.02 -5.15 3.91
CA TRP A 67 -12.40 -4.93 5.22
C TRP A 67 -10.97 -4.35 5.16
N GLU A 68 -10.41 -4.18 3.96
CA GLU A 68 -9.07 -3.60 3.74
C GLU A 68 -9.16 -2.18 3.15
N PRO A 69 -8.10 -1.36 3.25
CA PRO A 69 -6.90 -1.56 4.09
C PRO A 69 -7.20 -1.31 5.58
N VAL A 70 -6.44 -1.93 6.48
CA VAL A 70 -6.56 -1.67 7.94
C VAL A 70 -5.63 -0.52 8.32
N ILE A 71 -6.07 0.71 8.02
CA ILE A 71 -5.31 1.93 8.32
C ILE A 71 -5.71 2.46 9.72
N PRO A 72 -4.77 2.67 10.66
CA PRO A 72 -5.10 3.27 11.95
C PRO A 72 -5.57 4.72 11.81
N ASP A 73 -6.65 5.10 12.50
CA ASP A 73 -7.20 6.48 12.51
C ASP A 73 -6.21 7.55 12.97
N PHE A 74 -5.15 7.13 13.70
CA PHE A 74 -4.12 8.03 14.18
C PHE A 74 -2.99 8.29 13.18
N SER A 75 -3.02 7.69 11.99
CA SER A 75 -1.98 7.83 10.98
C SER A 75 -1.84 9.28 10.54
N ASP A 76 -0.61 9.78 10.52
CA ASP A 76 -0.28 11.15 10.09
C ASP A 76 0.09 11.19 8.59
N LEU A 77 0.52 10.06 8.04
CA LEU A 77 0.90 9.88 6.63
C LEU A 77 0.46 8.48 6.17
N VAL A 78 -0.15 8.40 4.99
CA VAL A 78 -0.43 7.15 4.28
C VAL A 78 0.27 7.18 2.94
N ILE A 79 1.03 6.12 2.64
CA ILE A 79 1.72 5.94 1.36
C ILE A 79 1.05 4.80 0.61
N VAL A 80 0.39 5.13 -0.50
CA VAL A 80 -0.19 4.13 -1.41
C VAL A 80 0.91 3.65 -2.34
N VAL A 81 1.23 2.35 -2.28
CA VAL A 81 2.28 1.77 -3.11
C VAL A 81 1.70 1.16 -4.38
N VAL A 82 2.23 1.56 -5.53
CA VAL A 82 1.85 1.10 -6.87
C VAL A 82 3.07 0.48 -7.54
N GLY A 83 3.08 -0.83 -7.74
CA GLY A 83 4.14 -1.50 -8.50
C GLY A 83 3.94 -1.33 -10.01
N LEU A 84 4.86 -0.61 -10.66
CA LEU A 84 4.79 -0.36 -12.10
C LEU A 84 5.10 -1.57 -12.96
N ALA A 85 5.66 -2.65 -12.40
CA ALA A 85 5.79 -3.93 -13.10
C ALA A 85 4.44 -4.49 -13.62
N GLY A 86 3.31 -4.02 -13.07
CA GLY A 86 1.96 -4.35 -13.56
C GLY A 86 1.47 -3.46 -14.71
N LEU A 87 2.14 -2.34 -15.00
CA LEU A 87 1.77 -1.43 -16.09
C LEU A 87 1.89 -2.16 -17.44
N MET A 88 0.90 -1.94 -18.31
CA MET A 88 0.75 -2.61 -19.60
C MET A 88 0.65 -4.14 -19.53
N LYS A 89 0.61 -4.74 -18.34
CA LYS A 89 0.32 -6.17 -18.19
C LYS A 89 -1.20 -6.43 -18.25
N PRO A 90 -1.63 -7.62 -18.66
CA PRO A 90 -3.05 -7.98 -18.68
C PRO A 90 -3.68 -7.94 -17.29
N LEU A 91 -4.91 -7.43 -17.20
CA LEU A 91 -5.70 -7.46 -15.97
C LEU A 91 -6.15 -8.89 -15.65
N ASN A 92 -5.45 -9.52 -14.72
CA ASN A 92 -5.70 -10.86 -14.20
C ASN A 92 -5.09 -11.03 -12.79
N GLU A 93 -5.34 -12.14 -12.12
CA GLU A 93 -4.82 -12.43 -10.76
C GLU A 93 -3.29 -12.64 -10.69
N GLU A 94 -2.63 -12.81 -11.83
CA GLU A 94 -1.16 -12.91 -11.89
C GLU A 94 -0.50 -11.54 -11.76
N ASN A 95 -1.15 -10.48 -12.25
CA ASN A 95 -0.59 -9.12 -12.27
C ASN A 95 -1.25 -8.20 -11.23
N VAL A 96 -2.53 -8.43 -10.91
CA VAL A 96 -3.32 -7.58 -10.01
C VAL A 96 -4.01 -8.45 -8.98
N PHE A 97 -3.66 -8.29 -7.70
CA PHE A 97 -4.32 -9.03 -6.64
C PHE A 97 -5.75 -8.51 -6.45
N ARG A 98 -6.73 -9.43 -6.57
CA ARG A 98 -8.17 -9.10 -6.64
C ARG A 98 -8.52 -8.29 -7.89
N SER A 99 -8.08 -8.78 -9.04
CA SER A 99 -8.26 -8.21 -10.36
C SER A 99 -9.72 -7.89 -10.70
N GLN A 100 -10.70 -8.67 -10.22
CA GLN A 100 -12.12 -8.36 -10.44
C GLN A 100 -12.56 -7.09 -9.72
N ILE A 101 -12.06 -6.82 -8.50
CA ILE A 101 -12.36 -5.57 -7.80
C ILE A 101 -11.68 -4.42 -8.55
N PHE A 102 -10.42 -4.60 -8.95
CA PHE A 102 -9.70 -3.57 -9.72
C PHE A 102 -10.41 -3.25 -11.05
N ALA A 103 -10.93 -4.26 -11.75
CA ALA A 103 -11.75 -4.11 -12.96
C ALA A 103 -12.96 -3.20 -12.69
N GLN A 104 -13.71 -3.48 -11.62
CA GLN A 104 -14.88 -2.68 -11.24
C GLN A 104 -14.53 -1.22 -10.92
N LEU A 105 -13.43 -0.99 -10.21
CA LEU A 105 -12.99 0.36 -9.82
C LEU A 105 -12.44 1.18 -11.01
N THR A 106 -11.88 0.51 -12.00
CA THR A 106 -11.20 1.18 -13.13
C THR A 106 -11.97 1.13 -14.45
N GLY A 107 -13.02 0.32 -14.54
CA GLY A 107 -13.77 0.06 -15.76
C GLY A 107 -13.03 -0.79 -16.80
N LEU A 108 -11.90 -1.41 -16.44
CA LEU A 108 -11.18 -2.32 -17.33
C LEU A 108 -11.88 -3.68 -17.41
N GLU A 109 -11.81 -4.31 -18.58
CA GLU A 109 -12.22 -5.70 -18.76
C GLU A 109 -11.05 -6.66 -18.47
N SER A 110 -11.37 -7.92 -18.14
CA SER A 110 -10.35 -8.94 -17.91
C SER A 110 -9.49 -9.13 -19.16
N GLY A 111 -8.17 -9.24 -18.96
CA GLY A 111 -7.19 -9.38 -20.04
C GLY A 111 -6.79 -8.08 -20.72
N GLN A 112 -7.51 -6.96 -20.53
CA GLN A 112 -7.07 -5.66 -21.02
C GLN A 112 -5.78 -5.22 -20.33
N ALA A 113 -4.95 -4.45 -21.04
CA ALA A 113 -3.74 -3.90 -20.47
C ALA A 113 -4.07 -2.90 -19.35
N VAL A 114 -3.42 -3.04 -18.20
CA VAL A 114 -3.51 -2.07 -17.10
C VAL A 114 -2.67 -0.86 -17.46
N ASP A 115 -3.29 0.11 -18.14
CA ASP A 115 -2.62 1.33 -18.56
C ASP A 115 -2.48 2.36 -17.42
N LEU A 116 -1.68 3.40 -17.65
CA LEU A 116 -1.46 4.46 -16.65
C LEU A 116 -2.77 5.15 -16.26
N LYS A 117 -3.69 5.32 -17.22
CA LYS A 117 -4.99 5.95 -16.96
C LYS A 117 -5.84 5.11 -16.00
N ALA A 118 -5.83 3.78 -16.11
CA ALA A 118 -6.51 2.88 -15.20
C ALA A 118 -5.91 2.94 -13.79
N ILE A 119 -4.58 2.97 -13.66
CA ILE A 119 -3.90 3.16 -12.38
C ILE A 119 -4.30 4.51 -11.74
N LEU A 120 -4.31 5.60 -12.53
CA LEU A 120 -4.72 6.92 -12.04
C LEU A 120 -6.22 6.96 -11.67
N ARG A 121 -7.10 6.27 -12.41
CA ARG A 121 -8.52 6.11 -12.02
C ARG A 121 -8.63 5.38 -10.69
N TYR A 122 -7.90 4.27 -10.53
CA TYR A 122 -7.84 3.51 -9.28
C TYR A 122 -7.36 4.36 -8.10
N LEU A 123 -6.26 5.11 -8.27
CA LEU A 123 -5.66 5.92 -7.22
C LEU A 123 -6.63 6.99 -6.70
N LYS A 124 -7.43 7.59 -7.58
CA LYS A 124 -8.40 8.64 -7.23
C LYS A 124 -9.74 8.08 -6.74
N HIS A 125 -9.94 6.76 -6.79
CA HIS A 125 -11.23 6.16 -6.43
C HIS A 125 -11.38 6.08 -4.89
N PRO A 126 -12.55 6.49 -4.31
CA PRO A 126 -12.80 6.41 -2.86
C PRO A 126 -12.69 5.00 -2.27
N LEU A 127 -13.01 3.99 -3.07
CA LEU A 127 -12.87 2.56 -2.73
C LEU A 127 -11.58 1.92 -3.27
N GLY A 128 -10.71 2.71 -3.91
CA GLY A 128 -9.41 2.28 -4.42
C GLY A 128 -8.28 2.91 -3.62
N GLY A 129 -7.44 3.73 -4.27
CA GLY A 129 -6.28 4.35 -3.63
C GLY A 129 -6.58 5.31 -2.48
N LEU A 130 -7.81 5.82 -2.37
CA LEU A 130 -8.21 6.69 -1.25
C LEU A 130 -8.90 5.95 -0.10
N LYS A 131 -9.10 4.64 -0.22
CA LYS A 131 -9.94 3.88 0.70
C LYS A 131 -9.34 3.87 2.10
N GLY A 132 -10.16 4.31 3.07
CA GLY A 132 -9.81 4.25 4.50
C GLY A 132 -8.72 5.22 4.93
N ILE A 133 -8.26 6.14 4.07
CA ILE A 133 -7.27 7.14 4.47
C ILE A 133 -7.93 8.17 5.41
N PRO A 134 -7.40 8.38 6.63
CA PRO A 134 -7.93 9.39 7.54
C PRO A 134 -7.81 10.80 6.94
N GLU A 135 -8.82 11.66 7.13
CA GLU A 135 -8.86 13.01 6.54
C GLU A 135 -7.66 13.89 6.92
N LYS A 136 -7.14 13.71 8.14
CA LYS A 136 -5.97 14.46 8.63
C LYS A 136 -4.64 13.94 8.12
N ALA A 137 -4.62 12.73 7.54
CA ALA A 137 -3.39 12.10 7.10
C ALA A 137 -2.95 12.72 5.77
N LYS A 138 -1.65 12.99 5.64
CA LYS A 138 -1.06 13.25 4.33
C LYS A 138 -1.21 12.00 3.46
N LYS A 139 -1.50 12.20 2.18
CA LYS A 139 -1.76 11.19 1.17
C LYS A 139 -0.63 11.20 0.16
N TYR A 140 0.27 10.23 0.22
CA TYR A 140 1.35 10.09 -0.76
C TYR A 140 1.13 8.87 -1.65
N VAL A 141 1.66 8.92 -2.86
CA VAL A 141 1.78 7.74 -3.74
C VAL A 141 3.25 7.41 -3.94
N LEU A 142 3.59 6.14 -3.85
CA LEU A 142 4.89 5.62 -4.28
C LEU A 142 4.68 4.71 -5.49
N PHE A 143 5.18 5.13 -6.64
CA PHE A 143 5.29 4.28 -7.82
C PHE A 143 6.62 3.53 -7.77
N ASN A 144 6.57 2.23 -7.49
CA ASN A 144 7.74 1.36 -7.43
C ASN A 144 8.13 0.87 -8.84
N PHE A 145 9.37 1.17 -9.25
CA PHE A 145 9.98 0.80 -10.54
C PHE A 145 10.65 -0.57 -10.54
N ALA A 146 10.68 -1.29 -9.42
CA ALA A 146 11.29 -2.60 -9.37
C ALA A 146 10.70 -3.54 -10.44
N ARG A 147 11.56 -4.05 -11.33
CA ARG A 147 11.21 -4.98 -12.42
C ARG A 147 10.25 -4.37 -13.45
N PHE A 148 10.38 -3.06 -13.69
CA PHE A 148 9.60 -2.32 -14.65
C PHE A 148 10.33 -2.17 -15.99
N ASP A 149 9.71 -2.68 -17.05
CA ASP A 149 10.37 -2.83 -18.36
C ASP A 149 9.83 -1.88 -19.45
N CYS A 150 8.94 -0.93 -19.12
CA CYS A 150 8.29 -0.09 -20.13
C CYS A 150 8.15 1.41 -19.72
N PRO A 151 9.29 2.08 -19.44
CA PRO A 151 9.33 3.46 -18.95
C PRO A 151 8.68 4.50 -19.88
N GLU A 152 8.60 4.22 -21.17
CA GLU A 152 7.96 5.07 -22.18
C GLU A 152 6.45 5.28 -21.94
N PHE A 153 5.80 4.42 -21.15
CA PHE A 153 4.39 4.54 -20.80
C PHE A 153 4.15 5.31 -19.49
N VAL A 154 5.20 5.83 -18.85
CA VAL A 154 5.09 6.68 -17.65
C VAL A 154 5.11 8.15 -18.07
N ASP A 155 3.92 8.74 -18.15
CA ASP A 155 3.77 10.17 -18.38
C ASP A 155 3.74 10.94 -17.06
N MET A 156 4.87 11.53 -16.70
CA MET A 156 5.05 12.33 -15.48
C MET A 156 4.12 13.53 -15.41
N LYS A 157 3.85 14.17 -16.56
CA LYS A 157 2.99 15.34 -16.62
C LYS A 157 1.55 14.93 -16.36
N LEU A 158 1.11 13.81 -16.94
CA LEU A 158 -0.20 13.26 -16.68
C LEU A 158 -0.38 12.84 -15.22
N ILE A 159 0.64 12.24 -14.59
CA ILE A 159 0.59 11.87 -13.17
C ILE A 159 0.40 13.13 -12.31
N ASP A 160 1.22 14.15 -12.52
CA ASP A 160 1.14 15.41 -11.79
C ASP A 160 -0.24 16.08 -11.97
N GLU A 161 -0.69 16.23 -13.22
CA GLU A 161 -2.00 16.83 -13.54
C GLU A 161 -3.18 16.09 -12.90
N GLN A 162 -3.11 14.75 -12.81
CA GLN A 162 -4.23 13.94 -12.32
C GLN A 162 -4.22 13.75 -10.81
N LEU A 163 -3.05 13.73 -10.17
CA LEU A 163 -2.94 13.51 -8.73
C LEU A 163 -2.91 14.81 -7.92
N ASN A 164 -2.61 15.95 -8.56
CA ASN A 164 -2.66 17.26 -7.92
C ASN A 164 -4.05 17.53 -7.30
N GLY A 165 -4.05 17.96 -6.03
CA GLY A 165 -5.26 18.18 -5.25
C GLY A 165 -5.94 16.91 -4.70
N VAL A 166 -5.48 15.71 -5.10
CA VAL A 166 -5.96 14.43 -4.57
C VAL A 166 -4.97 13.86 -3.56
N PHE A 167 -3.69 13.80 -3.97
CA PHE A 167 -2.55 13.40 -3.16
C PHE A 167 -1.65 14.62 -2.93
N ASP A 168 -1.03 14.67 -1.77
CA ASP A 168 -0.13 15.76 -1.38
C ASP A 168 1.20 15.67 -2.16
N HIS A 169 1.71 14.46 -2.38
CA HIS A 169 2.95 14.19 -3.12
C HIS A 169 2.94 12.81 -3.77
N PHE A 170 3.80 12.61 -4.77
CA PHE A 170 4.11 11.28 -5.29
C PHE A 170 5.61 11.12 -5.51
N PHE A 171 6.07 9.88 -5.43
CA PHE A 171 7.46 9.47 -5.62
C PHE A 171 7.53 8.36 -6.65
N ILE A 172 8.67 8.30 -7.31
CA ILE A 172 9.03 7.29 -8.29
C ILE A 172 10.39 6.79 -7.89
N GLU A 173 10.48 5.54 -7.45
CA GLU A 173 11.72 4.96 -6.94
C GLU A 173 11.83 3.49 -7.34
N ASP A 174 13.06 3.01 -7.52
CA ASP A 174 13.34 1.58 -7.58
C ASP A 174 13.57 1.05 -6.17
N ILE A 175 12.54 0.42 -5.61
CA ILE A 175 12.64 -0.26 -4.32
C ILE A 175 12.60 -1.76 -4.60
N SER A 176 13.77 -2.29 -4.94
CA SER A 176 14.04 -3.72 -5.01
C SER A 176 14.42 -4.26 -3.63
N LEU A 177 13.78 -5.36 -3.23
CA LEU A 177 14.27 -6.13 -2.08
C LEU A 177 15.59 -6.80 -2.51
N PRO A 178 16.65 -6.75 -1.68
CA PRO A 178 17.86 -7.51 -1.96
C PRO A 178 17.51 -8.99 -2.15
N SER A 179 18.10 -9.59 -3.18
CA SER A 179 17.93 -10.99 -3.59
C SER A 179 18.35 -11.97 -2.52
#